data_AF-A0A7W1TP74-F1
#
_entry.id   AF-A0A7W1TP74-F1
#
_cell.length_a   1.000
_cell.length_b   1.000
_cell.length_c   1.000
_cell.angle_alpha   90.00
_cell.angle_beta   90.00
_cell.angle_gamma   90.00
#
_symmetry.space_group_name_H-M   'P 1'
#
loop_
_entity.id
_entity.type
_entity.pdbx_description
1 polymer ?
#
loop_
_entity_poly.entity_id
_entity_poly.type
_entity_poly.pdbx_seq_one_letter_code
_entity_poly.pdbx_strand_id
1 'polypeptide(L)'
;MRRVGLIGLVLVALVAGSLIGWMDTRPTWDDTGITVGMIVIACLLLGAARPHRAWVWALLVGGWVPALNILFHHNYGSVAALAFAFAGAYVGAYGRWLLGRTGAA
;
A
#
# COMPACT_ATOMS: atom_id res chain seq x y z
N MET A 1 -0.37 -10.98 -22.44
CA MET A 1 0.49 -11.12 -21.23
C MET A 1 0.50 -9.89 -20.31
N ARG A 2 0.61 -8.64 -20.81
CA ARG A 2 0.61 -7.41 -19.96
C ARG A 2 -0.62 -7.22 -19.05
N ARG A 3 -1.83 -7.63 -19.47
CA ARG A 3 -3.07 -7.50 -18.68
C ARG A 3 -3.14 -8.50 -17.52
N VAL A 4 -2.77 -9.76 -17.76
CA VAL A 4 -2.77 -10.82 -16.74
C VAL A 4 -1.86 -10.47 -15.57
N GLY A 5 -0.65 -9.93 -15.84
CA GLY A 5 0.26 -9.49 -14.79
C GLY A 5 -0.26 -8.30 -13.97
N LEU A 6 -1.03 -7.38 -14.59
CA LEU A 6 -1.65 -6.27 -13.86
C LEU A 6 -2.78 -6.76 -12.94
N ILE A 7 -3.61 -7.68 -13.43
CA ILE A 7 -4.68 -8.30 -12.63
C ILE A 7 -4.07 -8.99 -11.41
N GLY A 8 -3.00 -9.76 -11.60
CA GLY A 8 -2.27 -10.38 -10.48
C GLY A 8 -1.81 -9.36 -9.43
N LEU A 9 -1.22 -8.24 -9.84
CA LEU A 9 -0.80 -7.18 -8.90
C LEU A 9 -1.98 -6.53 -8.17
N VAL A 10 -3.12 -6.32 -8.85
CA VAL A 10 -4.35 -5.81 -8.23
C VAL A 10 -4.88 -6.78 -7.18
N LEU A 11 -4.92 -8.07 -7.50
CA LEU A 11 -5.35 -9.10 -6.54
C LEU A 11 -4.42 -9.14 -5.33
N VAL A 12 -3.09 -9.09 -5.55
CA VAL A 12 -2.11 -9.02 -4.45
C VAL A 12 -2.33 -7.77 -3.60
N ALA A 13 -2.54 -6.60 -4.21
CA ALA A 13 -2.78 -5.35 -3.49
C ALA A 13 -4.05 -5.41 -2.62
N LEU A 14 -5.15 -5.93 -3.18
CA LEU A 14 -6.42 -6.08 -2.47
C LEU A 14 -6.31 -7.08 -1.31
N VAL A 15 -5.67 -8.23 -1.52
CA VAL A 15 -5.48 -9.24 -0.48
C VAL A 15 -4.56 -8.70 0.62
N ALA A 16 -3.41 -8.11 0.25
CA ALA A 16 -2.50 -7.53 1.23
C ALA A 16 -3.17 -6.41 2.04
N GLY A 17 -3.83 -5.46 1.38
CA GLY A 17 -4.52 -4.36 2.04
C GLY A 17 -5.62 -4.83 2.99
N SER A 18 -6.48 -5.75 2.54
CA SER A 18 -7.57 -6.28 3.37
C SER A 18 -7.07 -7.07 4.57
N LEU A 19 -6.01 -7.87 4.42
CA LEU A 19 -5.38 -8.58 5.54
C LEU A 19 -4.76 -7.63 6.55
N ILE A 20 -4.02 -6.61 6.09
CA ILE A 20 -3.42 -5.59 6.95
C ILE A 20 -4.52 -4.83 7.70
N GLY A 21 -5.55 -4.35 7.00
CA GLY A 21 -6.66 -3.64 7.63
C GLY A 21 -7.42 -4.49 8.64
N TRP A 22 -7.68 -5.75 8.31
CA TRP A 22 -8.33 -6.69 9.24
C TRP A 22 -7.47 -6.94 10.49
N MET A 23 -6.17 -7.12 10.32
CA MET A 23 -5.22 -7.29 11.43
C MET A 23 -5.23 -6.08 12.35
N ASP A 24 -5.22 -4.87 11.77
CA ASP A 24 -5.25 -3.60 12.48
C ASP A 24 -6.55 -3.40 13.29
N THR A 25 -7.67 -4.00 12.86
CA THR A 25 -8.93 -3.97 13.61
C THR A 25 -9.02 -4.97 14.77
N ARG A 26 -7.98 -5.79 15.02
CA ARG A 26 -8.06 -6.81 16.07
C ARG A 26 -7.89 -6.20 17.46
N PRO A 27 -8.72 -6.57 18.45
CA PRO A 27 -8.61 -6.04 19.82
C PRO A 27 -7.28 -6.34 20.51
N THR A 28 -6.55 -7.36 20.04
CA THR A 28 -5.25 -7.79 20.55
C THR A 28 -4.07 -7.12 19.83
N TRP A 29 -4.33 -6.23 18.88
CA TRP A 29 -3.31 -5.56 18.07
C TRP A 29 -3.20 -4.09 18.49
N ASP A 30 -2.07 -3.69 19.08
CA ASP A 30 -1.80 -2.31 19.55
C ASP A 30 -0.63 -1.65 18.79
N ASP A 31 -0.06 -2.34 17.80
CA ASP A 31 1.15 -1.91 17.10
C ASP A 31 0.85 -1.22 15.77
N THR A 32 0.38 0.03 15.85
CA THR A 32 0.13 0.88 14.67
C THR A 32 1.40 1.05 13.81
N GLY A 33 2.59 1.08 14.43
CA GLY A 33 3.86 1.20 13.71
C GLY A 33 4.13 0.02 12.78
N ILE A 34 3.75 -1.19 13.17
CA ILE A 34 3.90 -2.39 12.33
C ILE A 34 2.90 -2.32 11.17
N THR A 35 1.64 -1.92 11.41
CA THR A 35 0.64 -1.69 10.35
C THR A 35 1.18 -0.72 9.30
N VAL A 36 1.70 0.44 9.74
CA VAL A 36 2.29 1.45 8.85
C VAL A 36 3.48 0.87 8.07
N GLY A 37 4.37 0.13 8.74
CA GLY A 37 5.50 -0.53 8.10
C GLY A 37 5.07 -1.50 6.99
N MET A 38 4.06 -2.35 7.25
CA MET A 38 3.51 -3.27 6.27
C MET A 38 2.91 -2.55 5.06
N ILE A 39 2.14 -1.47 5.29
CA ILE A 39 1.57 -0.64 4.23
C ILE A 39 2.67 -0.04 3.36
N VAL A 40 3.67 0.58 3.99
CA VAL A 40 4.79 1.23 3.28
C VAL A 40 5.54 0.23 2.42
N ILE A 41 5.89 -0.94 2.97
CA ILE A 41 6.61 -1.99 2.23
C ILE A 41 5.76 -2.50 1.06
N ALA A 42 4.49 -2.83 1.28
CA ALA A 42 3.60 -3.31 0.23
C ALA A 42 3.44 -2.28 -0.90
N CYS A 43 3.19 -1.01 -0.53
CA CYS A 43 3.06 0.08 -1.49
C CYS A 43 4.36 0.35 -2.24
N LEU A 44 5.51 0.29 -1.56
CA LEU A 44 6.84 0.46 -2.18
C LEU A 44 7.10 -0.60 -3.25
N LEU A 45 6.84 -1.87 -2.95
CA LEU A 45 7.04 -2.96 -3.90
C LEU A 45 6.11 -2.84 -5.12
N LEU A 46 4.82 -2.56 -4.90
CA LEU A 46 3.83 -2.39 -5.97
C LEU A 46 4.11 -1.14 -6.82
N GLY A 47 4.50 -0.03 -6.17
CA GLY A 47 4.92 1.21 -6.82
C GLY A 47 6.15 1.00 -7.71
N ALA A 48 7.14 0.25 -7.24
CA ALA A 48 8.32 -0.10 -8.04
C ALA A 48 7.99 -1.05 -9.20
N ALA A 49 7.03 -1.95 -9.02
CA ALA A 49 6.59 -2.88 -10.06
C ALA A 49 5.81 -2.16 -11.18
N ARG A 50 4.96 -1.19 -10.83
CA ARG A 50 4.14 -0.40 -11.79
C ARG A 50 4.11 1.08 -11.40
N PRO A 51 5.17 1.86 -11.73
CA PRO A 51 5.33 3.26 -11.30
C PRO A 51 4.23 4.21 -11.80
N HIS A 52 3.75 4.00 -13.02
CA HIS A 52 2.75 4.86 -13.66
C HIS A 52 1.38 4.86 -12.93
N ARG A 53 1.16 3.91 -12.02
CA ARG A 53 -0.08 3.77 -11.24
C ARG A 53 0.18 3.73 -9.73
N ALA A 54 1.25 4.35 -9.25
CA ALA A 54 1.64 4.36 -7.84
C ALA A 54 0.47 4.73 -6.91
N TRP A 55 -0.29 5.78 -7.26
CA TRP A 55 -1.46 6.22 -6.49
C TRP A 55 -2.55 5.15 -6.35
N VAL A 56 -2.73 4.28 -7.34
CA VAL A 56 -3.73 3.19 -7.29
C VAL A 56 -3.32 2.17 -6.22
N TRP A 57 -2.04 1.84 -6.13
CA TRP A 57 -1.54 0.89 -5.13
C TRP A 57 -1.71 1.40 -3.71
N ALA A 58 -1.45 2.69 -3.49
CA ALA A 58 -1.67 3.34 -2.20
C ALA A 58 -3.14 3.23 -1.74
N LEU A 59 -4.10 3.44 -2.65
CA LEU A 59 -5.53 3.31 -2.34
C LEU A 59 -5.95 1.85 -2.13
N LEU A 60 -5.51 0.93 -3.00
CA LEU A 60 -5.90 -0.48 -2.91
C LEU A 60 -5.34 -1.18 -1.67
N VAL A 61 -4.16 -0.78 -1.19
CA VAL A 61 -3.54 -1.33 0.02
C VAL A 61 -3.96 -0.52 1.24
N GLY A 62 -3.62 0.77 1.26
CA GLY A 62 -3.78 1.64 2.42
C GLY A 62 -5.22 2.05 2.72
N GLY A 63 -6.13 1.97 1.74
CA GLY A 63 -7.53 2.36 1.93
C GLY A 63 -8.32 1.44 2.86
N TRP A 64 -7.89 0.19 3.03
CA TRP A 64 -8.57 -0.77 3.92
C TRP A 64 -8.48 -0.38 5.39
N VAL A 65 -7.34 0.15 5.85
CA VAL A 65 -7.16 0.55 7.24
C VAL A 65 -8.18 1.58 7.69
N PRO A 66 -8.32 2.77 7.04
CA PRO A 66 -9.33 3.73 7.43
C PRO A 66 -10.75 3.24 7.15
N ALA A 67 -10.99 2.50 6.08
CA ALA A 67 -12.32 1.97 5.80
C ALA A 67 -12.84 1.09 6.94
N LEU A 68 -12.02 0.15 7.41
CA LEU A 68 -12.42 -0.78 8.48
C LEU A 68 -12.40 -0.10 9.86
N ASN A 69 -11.43 0.77 10.14
CA ASN A 69 -11.37 1.48 11.42
C ASN A 69 -12.50 2.50 11.60
N ILE A 70 -12.90 3.21 10.55
CA ILE A 70 -14.04 4.13 10.61
C ILE A 70 -15.34 3.32 10.79
N LEU A 71 -15.47 2.20 10.08
CA LEU A 71 -16.67 1.37 10.11
C LEU A 71 -16.89 0.68 11.47
N PHE A 72 -15.83 0.14 12.08
CA PHE A 72 -15.95 -0.66 13.31
C PHE A 72 -15.64 0.10 14.59
N HIS A 73 -14.79 1.14 14.53
CA HIS A 73 -14.27 1.82 15.71
C HIS A 73 -14.49 3.33 15.69
N HIS A 74 -15.12 3.89 14.63
CA HIS A 74 -15.26 5.34 14.43
C HIS A 74 -13.94 6.12 14.54
N ASN A 75 -12.81 5.46 14.26
CA ASN A 75 -11.48 6.04 14.37
C ASN A 75 -11.10 6.73 13.07
N TYR A 76 -11.37 8.03 12.97
CA TYR A 76 -11.02 8.85 11.80
C TYR A 76 -9.52 9.14 11.68
N GLY A 77 -8.74 9.00 12.76
CA GLY A 77 -7.29 9.20 12.75
C GLY A 77 -6.56 8.20 11.84
N SER A 78 -7.16 7.03 11.62
CA SER A 78 -6.68 5.99 10.71
C SER A 78 -6.49 6.45 9.26
N VAL A 79 -7.08 7.60 8.85
CA VAL A 79 -6.86 8.22 7.54
C VAL A 79 -5.37 8.57 7.31
N ALA A 80 -4.60 8.81 8.39
CA ALA A 80 -3.16 9.04 8.31
C ALA A 80 -2.42 7.86 7.64
N ALA A 81 -2.93 6.63 7.72
CA ALA A 81 -2.35 5.46 7.06
C ALA A 81 -2.25 5.64 5.53
N LEU A 82 -3.17 6.41 4.92
CA LEU A 82 -3.10 6.72 3.49
C LEU A 82 -1.87 7.56 3.15
N ALA A 83 -1.49 8.53 4.00
CA ALA A 83 -0.30 9.34 3.75
C ALA A 83 0.95 8.46 3.65
N PHE A 84 1.09 7.48 4.53
CA PHE A 84 2.18 6.51 4.49
C PHE A 84 2.08 5.57 3.28
N ALA A 85 0.88 5.14 2.89
CA ALA A 85 0.67 4.35 1.68
C ALA A 85 1.13 5.10 0.42
N PHE A 86 0.75 6.38 0.30
CA PHE A 86 1.18 7.24 -0.80
C PHE A 86 2.69 7.45 -0.79
N ALA A 87 3.28 7.73 0.38
CA ALA A 87 4.72 7.86 0.53
C ALA A 87 5.45 6.60 0.04
N GLY A 88 5.06 5.42 0.53
CA GLY A 88 5.65 4.15 0.11
C GLY A 88 5.52 3.93 -1.40
N ALA A 89 4.32 4.13 -1.97
CA ALA A 89 4.07 3.93 -3.39
C ALA A 89 4.92 4.84 -4.29
N TYR A 90 5.02 6.12 -3.94
CA TYR A 90 5.81 7.07 -4.73
C TYR A 90 7.31 6.88 -4.53
N VAL A 91 7.78 6.50 -3.33
CA VAL A 91 9.18 6.13 -3.11
C VAL A 91 9.55 4.93 -3.98
N GLY A 92 8.71 3.90 -4.04
CA GLY A 92 8.93 2.74 -4.92
C GLY A 92 8.96 3.11 -6.40
N ALA A 93 8.01 3.94 -6.84
CA ALA A 93 7.95 4.44 -8.21
C ALA A 93 9.20 5.25 -8.59
N TYR A 94 9.66 6.12 -7.69
CA TYR A 94 10.87 6.91 -7.87
C TYR A 94 12.13 6.05 -7.89
N GLY A 95 12.24 5.06 -7.00
CA GLY A 95 13.34 4.11 -6.98
C GLY A 95 13.45 3.33 -8.31
N ARG A 96 12.33 2.90 -8.88
CA ARG A 96 12.31 2.26 -10.20
C ARG A 96 12.79 3.19 -11.32
N TRP A 97 12.44 4.46 -11.23
CA TRP A 97 12.89 5.47 -12.20
C TRP A 97 14.41 5.72 -12.09
N LEU A 98 14.96 5.79 -10.87
CA LEU A 98 16.41 5.91 -10.66
C LEU A 98 17.17 4.73 -11.27
N LEU A 99 16.72 3.51 -11.02
CA LEU A 99 17.33 2.29 -11.57
C LEU A 99 17.28 2.25 -13.12
N GLY A 100 16.25 2.85 -13.73
CA GLY A 100 16.15 2.97 -15.18
C GLY A 100 17.13 3.99 -15.78
N ARG A 101 17.59 4.98 -15.00
CA ARG A 101 18.55 5.98 -15.44
C ARG A 101 19.99 5.47 -15.41
N THR A 102 20.35 4.70 -14.38
CA THR A 102 21.71 4.16 -14.22
C THR A 102 22.03 3.04 -15.22
N GLY A 103 21.03 2.30 -15.70
CA GLY A 103 21.23 1.27 -16.74
C GLY A 103 21.37 1.80 -18.17
N ALA A 104 21.32 3.13 -18.37
CA ALA A 104 21.43 3.79 -19.68
C ALA A 104 22.73 4.61 -19.84
N ALA A 105 23.64 4.54 -18.87
CA ALA A 105 24.98 5.13 -18.89
C ALA A 105 26.03 4.02 -19.04
#